data_AF-A0A968F1A8-F1
#
_entry.id   AF-A0A968F1A8-F1
#
_cell.length_a   1.000
_cell.length_b   1.000
_cell.length_c   1.000
_cell.angle_alpha   90.00
_cell.angle_beta   90.00
_cell.angle_gamma   90.00
#
_symmetry.space_group_name_H-M   'P 1'
#
loop_
_entity.id
_entity.type
_entity.pdbx_description
1 polymer ?
#
loop_
_entity_poly.entity_id
_entity_poly.type
_entity_poly.pdbx_seq_one_letter_code
_entity_poly.pdbx_strand_id
1 'polypeptide(L)'
;MAVLMQTRNTDVDAVVSINGWMNQVDKIEFIKNSPMFDAARMDKPFLFIEAGPDSEADRSLFESLKYSSRTLAHLDSLPPDGFSHYPMFSLQLSDEIKTMVAPIRNDYEKVCRLILSYLNHQFAESPEQDPFEDIAATLIGIEIETFPGQDLPPTPNQFIEIIQSHGVAEAVAIFEKFHQFEPERIFFQEAQINVLGYQALNEGRVDDAIALFKLNTTVYPNSSNTWDSLSDGYLAADDRENAIKCMKKVLETIPDDTINNDQLKQQIKEKCERLLSEMEG
;
A
#
# COMPACT_ATOMS: atom_id res chain seq x y z
N MET A 1 -18.21 -2.24 -3.34
CA MET A 1 -18.55 -0.80 -3.41
C MET A 1 -17.91 -0.01 -2.29
N ALA A 2 -17.98 -0.45 -1.02
CA ALA A 2 -17.37 0.24 0.12
C ALA A 2 -15.85 0.47 -0.05
N VAL A 3 -15.11 -0.55 -0.48
CA VAL A 3 -13.67 -0.45 -0.78
C VAL A 3 -13.40 0.62 -1.85
N LEU A 4 -14.09 0.56 -2.99
CA LEU A 4 -13.96 1.58 -4.04
C LEU A 4 -14.36 3.01 -3.59
N MET A 5 -15.18 3.14 -2.55
CA MET A 5 -15.56 4.44 -2.01
C MET A 5 -14.42 5.03 -1.17
N GLN A 6 -13.83 4.24 -0.28
CA GLN A 6 -12.69 4.71 0.53
C GLN A 6 -11.46 4.96 -0.36
N THR A 7 -11.18 4.11 -1.35
CA THR A 7 -10.05 4.36 -2.25
C THR A 7 -10.18 5.65 -3.04
N ARG A 8 -11.39 6.23 -3.13
CA ARG A 8 -11.66 7.53 -3.74
C ARG A 8 -11.71 8.68 -2.75
N ASN A 9 -12.21 8.42 -1.54
CA ASN A 9 -12.43 9.41 -0.51
C ASN A 9 -11.65 9.05 0.75
N THR A 10 -10.60 9.81 1.02
CA THR A 10 -9.72 9.62 2.19
C THR A 10 -10.30 10.22 3.47
N ASP A 11 -11.38 11.01 3.39
CA ASP A 11 -12.09 11.56 4.56
C ASP A 11 -13.03 10.52 5.21
N VAL A 12 -12.65 9.25 5.12
CA VAL A 12 -13.34 8.12 5.75
C VAL A 12 -12.49 7.67 6.91
N ASP A 13 -13.09 7.48 8.08
CA ASP A 13 -12.36 7.06 9.28
C ASP A 13 -12.48 5.56 9.56
N ALA A 14 -13.52 4.90 9.06
CA ALA A 14 -13.69 3.45 9.13
C ALA A 14 -14.57 2.96 7.97
N VAL A 15 -14.35 1.72 7.53
CA VAL A 15 -15.11 1.08 6.45
C VAL A 15 -15.82 -0.16 6.99
N VAL A 16 -17.10 -0.29 6.68
CA VAL A 16 -17.88 -1.50 6.96
C VAL A 16 -18.47 -2.00 5.64
N SER A 17 -18.25 -3.28 5.33
CA SER A 17 -18.83 -3.94 4.16
C SER A 17 -19.62 -5.17 4.60
N ILE A 18 -20.92 -5.18 4.29
CA ILE A 18 -21.83 -6.27 4.62
C ILE A 18 -22.17 -7.03 3.34
N ASN A 19 -21.85 -8.32 3.28
CA ASN A 19 -22.01 -9.17 2.09
C ASN A 19 -21.51 -8.50 0.81
N GLY A 20 -20.35 -7.83 0.93
CA GLY A 20 -19.68 -7.22 -0.21
C GLY A 20 -19.26 -8.29 -1.20
N TRP A 21 -19.25 -7.94 -2.49
CA TRP A 21 -18.73 -8.78 -3.58
C TRP A 21 -17.20 -9.02 -3.52
N MET A 22 -16.63 -9.16 -2.32
CA MET A 22 -15.19 -9.19 -2.09
C MET A 22 -14.60 -10.59 -2.08
N ASN A 23 -15.45 -11.62 -2.06
CA ASN A 23 -15.10 -13.03 -2.08
C ASN A 23 -15.53 -13.75 -3.38
N GLN A 24 -16.00 -13.00 -4.38
CA GLN A 24 -16.47 -13.52 -5.68
C GLN A 24 -15.47 -13.16 -6.79
N VAL A 25 -14.88 -14.17 -7.44
CA VAL A 25 -13.80 -14.02 -8.43
C VAL A 25 -14.10 -12.96 -9.50
N ASP A 26 -15.22 -13.07 -10.22
CA ASP A 26 -15.59 -12.12 -11.28
C ASP A 26 -15.73 -10.67 -10.78
N LYS A 27 -16.10 -10.51 -9.51
CA LYS A 27 -16.29 -9.20 -8.90
C LYS A 27 -14.99 -8.61 -8.37
N ILE A 28 -14.09 -9.46 -7.88
CA ILE A 28 -12.74 -9.08 -7.49
C ILE A 28 -11.99 -8.53 -8.71
N GLU A 29 -12.06 -9.21 -9.85
CA GLU A 29 -11.43 -8.73 -11.08
C GLU A 29 -11.99 -7.36 -11.50
N PHE A 30 -13.32 -7.19 -11.46
CA PHE A 30 -13.94 -5.89 -11.73
C PHE A 30 -13.45 -4.77 -10.80
N ILE A 31 -13.28 -5.05 -9.50
CA ILE A 31 -12.76 -4.08 -8.53
C ILE A 31 -11.29 -3.78 -8.82
N LYS A 32 -10.45 -4.80 -8.99
CA LYS A 32 -9.00 -4.67 -9.23
C LYS A 32 -8.70 -3.93 -10.53
N ASN A 33 -9.52 -4.12 -11.57
CA ASN A 33 -9.38 -3.44 -12.86
C ASN A 33 -10.01 -2.03 -12.90
N SER A 34 -10.65 -1.58 -11.80
CA SER A 34 -11.20 -0.23 -11.74
C SER A 34 -10.08 0.80 -11.68
N PRO A 35 -10.11 1.87 -12.49
CA PRO A 35 -9.13 2.97 -12.38
C PRO A 35 -9.24 3.75 -11.07
N MET A 36 -10.27 3.46 -10.27
CA MET A 36 -10.50 4.08 -8.96
C MET A 36 -10.05 3.21 -7.80
N PHE A 37 -9.59 1.99 -8.06
CA PHE A 37 -9.10 1.09 -7.03
C PHE A 37 -7.60 1.28 -6.82
N ASP A 38 -7.23 1.50 -5.57
CA ASP A 38 -5.84 1.50 -5.14
C ASP A 38 -5.80 0.88 -3.75
N ALA A 39 -5.31 -0.35 -3.65
CA ALA A 39 -5.22 -1.07 -2.38
C ALA A 39 -4.34 -0.33 -1.36
N ALA A 40 -3.35 0.44 -1.84
CA ALA A 40 -2.48 1.22 -0.97
C ALA A 40 -3.20 2.39 -0.28
N ARG A 41 -4.34 2.83 -0.83
CA ARG A 41 -5.18 3.87 -0.24
C ARG A 41 -6.14 3.34 0.82
N MET A 42 -6.35 2.03 0.92
CA MET A 42 -7.12 1.41 2.01
C MET A 42 -6.25 1.31 3.27
N ASP A 43 -6.29 2.37 4.08
CA ASP A 43 -5.47 2.56 5.28
C ASP A 43 -6.30 2.78 6.56
N LYS A 44 -7.63 2.66 6.43
CA LYS A 44 -8.58 2.85 7.53
C LYS A 44 -9.07 1.52 8.06
N PRO A 45 -9.45 1.42 9.35
CA PRO A 45 -10.04 0.21 9.91
C PRO A 45 -11.19 -0.33 9.04
N PHE A 46 -11.12 -1.61 8.67
CA PHE A 46 -12.07 -2.25 7.78
C PHE A 46 -12.73 -3.49 8.41
N LEU A 47 -14.05 -3.45 8.58
CA LEU A 47 -14.87 -4.61 8.94
C LEU A 47 -15.53 -5.19 7.68
N PHE A 48 -15.23 -6.45 7.39
CA PHE A 48 -15.92 -7.23 6.37
C PHE A 48 -16.78 -8.30 7.03
N ILE A 49 -18.08 -8.28 6.73
CA ILE A 49 -19.05 -9.25 7.22
C ILE A 49 -19.56 -10.07 6.04
N GLU A 50 -19.51 -11.38 6.17
CA GLU A 50 -20.02 -12.32 5.18
C GLU A 50 -20.83 -13.43 5.83
N ALA A 51 -21.60 -14.15 5.02
CA ALA A 51 -22.41 -15.25 5.49
C ALA A 51 -22.56 -16.36 4.44
N GLY A 52 -22.85 -17.57 4.92
CA GLY A 52 -23.03 -18.77 4.12
C GLY A 52 -21.77 -19.64 4.04
N PRO A 53 -21.87 -20.87 3.49
CA PRO A 53 -20.82 -21.87 3.57
C PRO A 53 -19.53 -21.45 2.86
N ASP A 54 -18.41 -21.57 3.58
CA ASP A 54 -17.12 -20.91 3.29
C ASP A 54 -16.17 -21.66 2.33
N SER A 55 -16.63 -22.70 1.61
CA SER A 55 -15.67 -23.67 1.03
C SER A 55 -14.87 -23.19 -0.19
N GLU A 56 -15.16 -22.02 -0.78
CA GLU A 56 -14.49 -21.50 -2.01
C GLU A 56 -14.28 -19.97 -2.03
N ALA A 57 -14.30 -19.28 -0.88
CA ALA A 57 -14.19 -17.81 -0.84
C ALA A 57 -12.79 -17.30 -1.26
N ASP A 58 -12.72 -16.49 -2.33
CA ASP A 58 -11.46 -15.84 -2.76
C ASP A 58 -11.11 -14.67 -1.84
N ARG A 59 -10.04 -14.81 -1.06
CA ARG A 59 -9.56 -13.78 -0.10
C ARG A 59 -8.60 -12.77 -0.71
N SER A 60 -8.22 -12.90 -1.98
CA SER A 60 -7.13 -12.12 -2.58
C SER A 60 -7.36 -10.61 -2.61
N LEU A 61 -8.62 -10.15 -2.65
CA LEU A 61 -8.93 -8.73 -2.52
C LEU A 61 -8.84 -8.26 -1.08
N PHE A 62 -9.33 -9.05 -0.11
CA PHE A 62 -9.25 -8.72 1.30
C PHE A 62 -7.78 -8.67 1.77
N GLU A 63 -6.99 -9.65 1.34
CA GLU A 63 -5.57 -9.79 1.66
C GLU A 63 -4.72 -8.63 1.12
N SER A 64 -5.10 -8.05 -0.04
CA SER A 64 -4.34 -6.94 -0.64
C SER A 64 -4.48 -5.61 0.12
N LEU A 65 -5.49 -5.45 0.97
CA LEU A 65 -5.75 -4.24 1.77
C LEU A 65 -4.85 -4.17 3.02
N LYS A 66 -3.55 -4.41 2.84
CA LYS A 66 -2.59 -4.69 3.91
C LYS A 66 -2.30 -3.51 4.86
N TYR A 67 -2.57 -2.27 4.45
CA TYR A 67 -2.39 -1.08 5.30
C TYR A 67 -3.59 -0.81 6.21
N SER A 68 -4.73 -1.44 5.93
CA SER A 68 -5.90 -1.40 6.79
C SER A 68 -5.76 -2.46 7.88
N SER A 69 -6.08 -2.09 9.12
CA SER A 69 -6.46 -3.08 10.14
C SER A 69 -7.80 -3.67 9.75
N ARG A 70 -7.86 -4.99 9.57
CA ARG A 70 -9.03 -5.66 9.02
C ARG A 70 -9.64 -6.60 10.04
N THR A 71 -10.97 -6.66 10.05
CA THR A 71 -11.74 -7.64 10.81
C THR A 71 -12.64 -8.38 9.83
N LEU A 72 -12.52 -9.70 9.78
CA LEU A 72 -13.44 -10.58 9.07
C LEU A 72 -14.43 -11.16 10.07
N ALA A 73 -15.72 -11.03 9.79
CA ALA A 73 -16.79 -11.65 10.56
C ALA A 73 -17.57 -12.60 9.65
N HIS A 74 -17.52 -13.90 9.95
CA HIS A 74 -18.18 -14.95 9.19
C HIS A 74 -19.41 -15.48 9.94
N LEU A 75 -20.55 -15.58 9.24
CA LEU A 75 -21.81 -16.08 9.78
C LEU A 75 -22.32 -17.30 9.01
N ASP A 76 -22.23 -18.49 9.62
CA ASP A 76 -22.66 -19.74 8.98
C ASP A 76 -24.17 -19.80 8.69
N SER A 77 -24.98 -19.23 9.59
CA SER A 77 -26.43 -19.47 9.64
C SER A 77 -27.26 -18.50 8.81
N LEU A 78 -26.70 -17.36 8.41
CA LEU A 78 -27.43 -16.32 7.71
C LEU A 78 -27.36 -16.59 6.19
N PRO A 79 -28.51 -16.69 5.48
CA PRO A 79 -28.47 -16.83 4.03
C PRO A 79 -27.97 -15.52 3.38
N PRO A 80 -27.43 -15.56 2.15
CA PRO A 80 -26.87 -14.36 1.50
C PRO A 80 -27.83 -13.16 1.38
N ASP A 81 -29.14 -13.39 1.28
CA ASP A 81 -30.19 -12.36 1.25
C ASP A 81 -30.68 -11.92 2.64
N GLY A 82 -30.19 -12.57 3.70
CA GLY A 82 -30.51 -12.30 5.10
C GLY A 82 -29.99 -10.97 5.63
N PHE A 83 -29.11 -10.29 4.89
CA PHE A 83 -28.65 -8.93 5.20
C PHE A 83 -29.64 -7.83 4.76
N SER A 84 -30.76 -8.20 4.13
CA SER A 84 -31.80 -7.24 3.75
C SER A 84 -32.65 -6.82 4.94
N HIS A 85 -33.36 -5.68 4.81
CA HIS A 85 -34.33 -5.24 5.81
C HIS A 85 -35.61 -6.10 5.85
N TYR A 86 -35.79 -7.01 4.89
CA TYR A 86 -37.00 -7.81 4.71
C TYR A 86 -37.43 -8.59 5.97
N PRO A 87 -36.53 -9.26 6.71
CA PRO A 87 -36.88 -9.92 7.97
C PRO A 87 -37.43 -8.97 9.04
N MET A 88 -37.10 -7.67 9.00
CA MET A 88 -37.63 -6.70 9.95
C MET A 88 -39.08 -6.28 9.64
N PHE A 89 -39.46 -6.22 8.36
CA PHE A 89 -40.84 -5.94 7.95
C PHE A 89 -41.80 -7.09 8.28
N SER A 90 -41.28 -8.30 8.47
CA SER A 90 -42.08 -9.47 8.84
C SER A 90 -42.81 -9.36 10.18
N LEU A 91 -42.42 -8.42 11.04
CA LEU A 91 -43.07 -8.15 12.33
C LEU A 91 -44.54 -7.72 12.18
N GLN A 92 -44.92 -7.21 11.00
CA GLN A 92 -46.28 -6.81 10.68
C GLN A 92 -47.10 -7.93 10.01
N LEU A 93 -46.50 -9.10 9.78
CA LEU A 93 -47.11 -10.23 9.08
C LEU A 93 -47.68 -11.27 10.07
N SER A 94 -48.17 -12.41 9.55
CA SER A 94 -48.76 -13.48 10.36
C SER A 94 -47.74 -14.10 11.33
N ASP A 95 -48.23 -14.71 12.42
CA ASP A 95 -47.35 -15.36 13.42
C ASP A 95 -46.57 -16.56 12.84
N GLU A 96 -47.12 -17.20 11.81
CA GLU A 96 -46.43 -18.23 11.03
C GLU A 96 -45.19 -17.66 10.32
N ILE A 97 -45.34 -16.52 9.62
CA ILE A 97 -44.22 -15.85 8.95
C ILE A 97 -43.20 -15.34 9.96
N LYS A 98 -43.64 -14.77 11.09
CA LYS A 98 -42.74 -14.33 12.17
C LYS A 98 -41.90 -15.46 12.73
N THR A 99 -42.47 -16.65 12.86
CA THR A 99 -41.76 -17.84 13.37
C THR A 99 -40.72 -18.31 12.35
N MET A 100 -41.10 -18.35 11.07
CA MET A 100 -40.22 -18.78 9.97
C MET A 100 -38.97 -17.89 9.83
N VAL A 101 -39.11 -16.58 10.00
CA VAL A 101 -38.01 -15.61 9.81
C VAL A 101 -37.26 -15.25 11.10
N ALA A 102 -37.70 -15.77 12.25
CA ALA A 102 -37.08 -15.46 13.55
C ALA A 102 -35.56 -15.73 13.61
N PRO A 103 -35.02 -16.82 13.05
CA PRO A 103 -33.57 -17.06 13.02
C PRO A 103 -32.82 -15.98 12.23
N ILE A 104 -33.30 -15.64 11.03
CA ILE A 104 -32.71 -14.61 10.16
C ILE A 104 -32.74 -13.24 10.86
N ARG A 105 -33.85 -12.92 11.54
CA ARG A 105 -33.97 -11.67 12.33
C ARG A 105 -32.97 -11.63 13.49
N ASN A 106 -32.80 -12.73 14.20
CA ASN A 106 -31.85 -12.83 15.30
C ASN A 106 -30.41 -12.62 14.82
N ASP A 107 -30.03 -13.25 13.70
CA ASP A 107 -28.69 -13.07 13.13
C ASP A 107 -28.49 -11.66 12.56
N TYR A 108 -29.52 -11.06 11.95
CA TYR A 108 -29.49 -9.64 11.56
C TYR A 108 -29.26 -8.71 12.77
N GLU A 109 -29.94 -8.97 13.90
CA GLU A 109 -29.71 -8.21 15.13
C GLU A 109 -28.27 -8.35 15.64
N LYS A 110 -27.68 -9.55 15.58
CA LYS A 110 -26.27 -9.76 15.94
C LYS A 110 -25.34 -8.95 15.03
N VAL A 111 -25.58 -8.95 13.71
CA VAL A 111 -24.81 -8.14 12.75
C VAL A 111 -24.90 -6.65 13.10
N CYS A 112 -26.09 -6.14 13.41
CA CYS A 112 -26.24 -4.75 13.84
C CYS A 112 -25.47 -4.43 15.13
N ARG A 113 -25.52 -5.32 16.13
CA ARG A 113 -24.77 -5.18 17.39
C ARG A 113 -23.26 -5.23 17.16
N LEU A 114 -22.79 -6.12 16.28
CA LEU A 114 -21.39 -6.24 15.91
C LEU A 114 -20.88 -4.94 15.24
N ILE A 115 -21.63 -4.41 14.26
CA ILE A 115 -21.27 -3.17 13.56
C ILE A 115 -21.24 -2.00 14.53
N LEU A 116 -22.26 -1.88 15.40
CA LEU A 116 -22.32 -0.81 16.37
C LEU A 116 -21.14 -0.88 17.34
N SER A 117 -20.83 -2.07 17.87
CA SER A 117 -19.67 -2.31 18.73
C SER A 117 -18.37 -1.94 18.03
N TYR A 118 -18.18 -2.41 16.80
CA TYR A 118 -17.00 -2.11 15.99
C TYR A 118 -16.81 -0.61 15.81
N LEU A 119 -17.86 0.12 15.38
CA LEU A 119 -17.78 1.56 15.17
C LEU A 119 -17.57 2.31 16.50
N ASN A 120 -18.23 1.91 17.58
CA ASN A 120 -17.98 2.48 18.90
C ASN A 120 -16.51 2.30 19.31
N HIS A 121 -15.92 1.12 19.09
CA HIS A 121 -14.51 0.89 19.36
C HIS A 121 -13.60 1.79 18.51
N GLN A 122 -13.88 1.95 17.22
CA GLN A 122 -13.07 2.82 16.35
C GLN A 122 -13.17 4.31 16.73
N PHE A 123 -14.30 4.76 17.29
CA PHE A 123 -14.57 6.16 17.58
C PHE A 123 -14.60 6.52 19.07
N ALA A 124 -14.31 5.56 19.96
CA ALA A 124 -14.28 5.80 21.39
C ALA A 124 -13.07 6.65 21.77
N GLU A 125 -13.26 7.62 22.67
CA GLU A 125 -12.16 8.36 23.30
C GLU A 125 -11.27 7.44 24.16
N SER A 126 -11.77 6.28 24.57
CA SER A 126 -11.08 5.29 25.40
C SER A 126 -11.51 3.86 25.02
N PRO A 127 -11.02 3.32 23.89
CA PRO A 127 -11.46 2.04 23.34
C PRO A 127 -11.16 0.83 24.22
N GLU A 128 -10.22 0.95 25.17
CA GLU A 128 -9.87 -0.11 26.13
C GLU A 128 -10.99 -0.39 27.17
N GLN A 129 -11.97 0.51 27.33
CA GLN A 129 -13.05 0.35 28.31
C GLN A 129 -14.24 -0.47 27.79
N ASP A 130 -14.41 -0.56 26.48
CA ASP A 130 -15.48 -1.32 25.82
C ASP A 130 -14.88 -2.10 24.63
N PRO A 131 -14.15 -3.20 24.90
CA PRO A 131 -13.42 -3.93 23.87
C PRO A 131 -14.38 -4.54 22.86
N PHE A 132 -14.10 -4.33 21.58
CA PHE A 132 -14.89 -4.92 20.49
C PHE A 132 -14.95 -6.45 20.63
N GLU A 133 -13.83 -7.06 21.02
CA GLU A 133 -13.63 -8.49 21.21
C GLU A 133 -14.56 -9.08 22.26
N ASP A 134 -14.86 -8.34 23.33
CA ASP A 134 -15.75 -8.80 24.41
C ASP A 134 -17.19 -8.91 23.90
N ILE A 135 -17.68 -7.88 23.19
CA ILE A 135 -19.02 -7.92 22.60
C ILE A 135 -19.08 -8.98 21.51
N ALA A 136 -18.07 -9.02 20.63
CA ALA A 136 -17.91 -10.03 19.59
C ALA A 136 -18.02 -11.46 20.15
N ALA A 137 -17.32 -11.76 21.25
CA ALA A 137 -17.33 -13.07 21.89
C ALA A 137 -18.70 -13.48 22.46
N THR A 138 -19.59 -12.52 22.73
CA THR A 138 -20.98 -12.82 23.16
C THR A 138 -21.91 -13.20 22.01
N LEU A 139 -21.53 -12.91 20.76
CA LEU A 139 -22.37 -13.12 19.58
C LEU A 139 -22.16 -14.53 19.01
N ILE A 140 -22.81 -15.52 19.64
CA ILE A 140 -22.75 -16.93 19.23
C ILE A 140 -23.12 -17.11 17.75
N GLY A 141 -22.29 -17.86 17.01
CA GLY A 141 -22.47 -18.16 15.59
C GLY A 141 -21.86 -17.13 14.65
N ILE A 142 -20.99 -16.26 15.16
CA ILE A 142 -20.13 -15.39 14.36
C ILE A 142 -18.67 -15.76 14.66
N GLU A 143 -17.94 -16.17 13.63
CA GLU A 143 -16.49 -16.35 13.73
C GLU A 143 -15.80 -15.04 13.34
N ILE A 144 -14.81 -14.63 14.13
CA ILE A 144 -14.15 -13.33 13.95
C ILE A 144 -12.65 -13.53 13.88
N GLU A 145 -12.05 -12.98 12.84
CA GLU A 145 -10.62 -12.95 12.62
C GLU A 145 -10.15 -11.51 12.44
N THR A 146 -9.08 -11.13 13.14
CA THR A 146 -8.50 -9.78 13.08
C THR A 146 -7.10 -9.83 12.49
N PHE A 147 -6.81 -8.87 11.62
CA PHE A 147 -5.56 -8.75 10.90
C PHE A 147 -5.01 -7.33 11.10
N PRO A 148 -3.83 -7.15 11.71
CA PRO A 148 -3.26 -5.82 11.90
C PRO A 148 -2.93 -5.17 10.55
N GLY A 149 -3.05 -3.85 10.50
CA GLY A 149 -2.59 -3.04 9.37
C GLY A 149 -1.06 -2.93 9.41
N GLN A 150 -0.45 -2.90 8.23
CA GLN A 150 0.97 -2.61 8.07
C GLN A 150 1.21 -1.09 8.06
N ASP A 151 2.42 -0.67 8.40
CA ASP A 151 2.82 0.73 8.30
C ASP A 151 2.63 1.25 6.88
N LEU A 152 2.14 2.48 6.75
CA LEU A 152 2.07 3.13 5.46
C LEU A 152 3.48 3.49 4.96
N PRO A 153 3.81 3.17 3.71
CA PRO A 153 5.00 3.72 3.08
C PRO A 153 4.90 5.25 2.99
N PRO A 154 6.03 5.96 3.16
CA PRO A 154 6.03 7.41 3.06
C PRO A 154 5.62 7.88 1.67
N THR A 155 4.98 9.05 1.62
CA THR A 155 4.82 9.81 0.38
C THR A 155 6.17 10.34 -0.10
N PRO A 156 6.30 10.75 -1.38
CA PRO A 156 7.53 11.38 -1.87
C PRO A 156 8.06 12.52 -1.01
N ASN A 157 7.18 13.40 -0.53
CA ASN A 157 7.60 14.52 0.32
C ASN A 157 8.06 14.05 1.71
N GLN A 158 7.34 13.08 2.32
CA GLN A 158 7.74 12.50 3.60
C GLN A 158 9.08 11.75 3.48
N PHE A 159 9.34 11.08 2.36
CA PHE A 159 10.61 10.39 2.13
C PHE A 159 11.78 11.38 2.09
N ILE A 160 11.59 12.52 1.43
CA ILE A 160 12.59 13.61 1.43
C ILE A 160 12.79 14.19 2.84
N GLU A 161 11.72 14.38 3.60
CA GLU A 161 11.79 14.85 4.99
C GLU A 161 12.58 13.87 5.86
N ILE A 162 12.35 12.55 5.71
CA ILE A 162 13.10 11.50 6.42
C ILE A 162 14.59 11.61 6.10
N ILE A 163 14.98 11.74 4.82
CA ILE A 163 16.40 11.90 4.44
C ILE A 163 17.03 13.10 5.17
N GLN A 164 16.30 14.21 5.26
CA GLN A 164 16.81 15.46 5.82
C GLN A 164 16.84 15.47 7.36
N SER A 165 15.87 14.83 8.01
CA SER A 165 15.69 14.90 9.47
C SER A 165 16.22 13.68 10.23
N HIS A 166 16.17 12.50 9.61
CA HIS A 166 16.56 11.22 10.21
C HIS A 166 17.81 10.62 9.54
N GLY A 167 18.16 11.10 8.34
CA GLY A 167 19.39 10.75 7.63
C GLY A 167 19.19 9.69 6.54
N VAL A 168 20.23 9.49 5.72
CA VAL A 168 20.17 8.63 4.53
C VAL A 168 20.05 7.15 4.90
N ALA A 169 20.73 6.69 5.95
CA ALA A 169 20.68 5.29 6.36
C ALA A 169 19.26 4.83 6.74
N GLU A 170 18.50 5.67 7.46
CA GLU A 170 17.11 5.37 7.81
C GLU A 170 16.21 5.39 6.58
N ALA A 171 16.39 6.36 5.68
CA ALA A 171 15.66 6.41 4.41
C ALA A 171 15.89 5.15 3.55
N VAL A 172 17.13 4.65 3.48
CA VAL A 172 17.47 3.40 2.77
C VAL A 172 16.74 2.22 3.38
N ALA A 173 16.77 2.07 4.71
CA ALA A 173 16.08 0.95 5.39
C ALA A 173 14.56 0.98 5.13
N ILE A 174 13.95 2.16 5.13
CA ILE A 174 12.54 2.34 4.81
C ILE A 174 12.27 2.00 3.34
N PHE A 175 13.11 2.47 2.42
CA PHE A 175 12.99 2.14 1.01
C PHE A 175 13.06 0.62 0.77
N GLU A 176 14.07 -0.05 1.32
CA GLU A 176 14.26 -1.50 1.17
C GLU A 176 13.06 -2.29 1.71
N LYS A 177 12.55 -1.92 2.89
CA LYS A 177 11.37 -2.55 3.50
C LYS A 177 10.18 -2.53 2.56
N PHE A 178 9.88 -1.37 1.95
CA PHE A 178 8.65 -1.22 1.17
C PHE A 178 8.81 -1.60 -0.31
N HIS A 179 9.98 -1.35 -0.91
CA HIS A 179 10.25 -1.69 -2.31
C HIS A 179 10.20 -3.21 -2.56
N GLN A 180 10.53 -4.04 -1.55
CA GLN A 180 10.36 -5.50 -1.63
C GLN A 180 8.92 -5.92 -1.95
N PHE A 181 7.92 -5.20 -1.43
CA PHE A 181 6.51 -5.54 -1.57
C PHE A 181 5.79 -4.69 -2.63
N GLU A 182 6.35 -3.54 -3.00
CA GLU A 182 5.80 -2.60 -3.99
C GLU A 182 6.90 -2.05 -4.91
N PRO A 183 7.45 -2.88 -5.82
CA PRO A 183 8.58 -2.48 -6.65
C PRO A 183 8.26 -1.31 -7.60
N GLU A 184 7.00 -1.19 -8.02
CA GLU A 184 6.52 -0.14 -8.93
C GLU A 184 6.21 1.19 -8.22
N ARG A 185 6.30 1.24 -6.88
CA ARG A 185 6.00 2.46 -6.13
C ARG A 185 7.09 3.50 -6.32
N ILE A 186 6.69 4.71 -6.69
CA ILE A 186 7.58 5.86 -6.77
C ILE A 186 7.72 6.49 -5.38
N PHE A 187 8.85 6.26 -4.72
CA PHE A 187 9.16 6.81 -3.38
C PHE A 187 9.63 8.25 -3.40
N PHE A 188 10.09 8.76 -4.55
CA PHE A 188 10.68 10.08 -4.69
C PHE A 188 10.79 10.42 -6.17
N GLN A 189 11.02 11.71 -6.49
CA GLN A 189 11.32 12.13 -7.85
C GLN A 189 12.84 12.05 -8.13
N GLU A 190 13.21 11.62 -9.35
CA GLU A 190 14.61 11.44 -9.76
C GLU A 190 15.47 12.67 -9.43
N ALA A 191 15.01 13.85 -9.86
CA ALA A 191 15.75 15.10 -9.70
C ALA A 191 15.95 15.50 -8.22
N GLN A 192 14.98 15.19 -7.35
CA GLN A 192 15.07 15.54 -5.93
C GLN A 192 16.17 14.73 -5.23
N ILE A 193 16.19 13.40 -5.46
CA ILE A 193 17.24 12.54 -4.92
C ILE A 193 18.60 12.89 -5.53
N ASN A 194 18.64 13.24 -6.81
CA ASN A 194 19.87 13.65 -7.45
C ASN A 194 20.48 14.88 -6.77
N VAL A 195 19.66 15.91 -6.52
CA VAL A 195 20.09 17.13 -5.81
C VAL A 195 20.62 16.80 -4.41
N LEU A 196 19.92 15.95 -3.65
CA LEU A 196 20.37 15.54 -2.32
C LEU A 196 21.68 14.75 -2.35
N GLY A 197 21.88 13.90 -3.37
CA GLY A 197 23.12 13.16 -3.57
C GLY A 197 24.31 14.09 -3.85
N TYR A 198 24.15 15.05 -4.77
CA TYR A 198 25.19 16.05 -5.02
C TYR A 198 25.42 16.99 -3.84
N GLN A 199 24.39 17.34 -3.07
CA GLN A 199 24.56 18.08 -1.83
C GLN A 199 25.42 17.29 -0.83
N ALA A 200 25.14 16.00 -0.64
CA ALA A 200 25.93 15.13 0.21
C ALA A 200 27.40 15.04 -0.26
N LEU A 201 27.66 14.95 -1.58
CA LEU A 201 29.03 15.01 -2.12
C LEU A 201 29.73 16.32 -1.80
N ASN A 202 29.06 17.46 -1.98
CA ASN A 202 29.64 18.78 -1.70
C ASN A 202 29.95 18.97 -0.21
N GLU A 203 29.21 18.29 0.66
CA GLU A 203 29.44 18.26 2.11
C GLU A 203 30.50 17.22 2.53
N GLY A 204 31.05 16.45 1.58
CA GLY A 204 32.02 15.37 1.85
C GLY A 204 31.41 14.09 2.40
N ARG A 205 30.08 13.99 2.44
CA ARG A 205 29.34 12.77 2.84
C ARG A 205 29.22 11.81 1.66
N VAL A 206 30.37 11.25 1.27
CA VAL A 206 30.49 10.42 0.05
C VAL A 206 29.63 9.16 0.12
N ASP A 207 29.62 8.45 1.25
CA ASP A 207 28.82 7.22 1.41
C ASP A 207 27.31 7.50 1.30
N ASP A 208 26.83 8.59 1.91
CA ASP A 208 25.45 9.04 1.82
C ASP A 208 25.06 9.36 0.37
N ALA A 209 25.94 10.05 -0.37
CA ALA A 209 25.70 10.37 -1.76
C ALA A 209 25.58 9.10 -2.63
N ILE A 210 26.51 8.14 -2.46
CA ILE A 210 26.46 6.86 -3.18
C ILE A 210 25.17 6.12 -2.85
N ALA A 211 24.74 6.09 -1.58
CA ALA A 211 23.49 5.46 -1.19
C ALA A 211 22.28 6.13 -1.88
N LEU A 212 22.20 7.46 -1.89
CA LEU A 212 21.14 8.21 -2.57
C LEU A 212 21.14 7.95 -4.09
N PHE A 213 22.31 7.97 -4.74
CA PHE A 213 22.40 7.68 -6.17
C PHE A 213 22.02 6.23 -6.50
N LYS A 214 22.38 5.26 -5.64
CA LYS A 214 21.93 3.86 -5.79
C LYS A 214 20.41 3.76 -5.75
N LEU A 215 19.77 4.36 -4.75
CA LEU A 215 18.30 4.42 -4.68
C LEU A 215 17.73 4.98 -5.98
N ASN A 216 18.33 6.05 -6.52
CA ASN A 216 17.89 6.67 -7.76
C ASN A 216 17.98 5.71 -8.96
N THR A 217 19.08 4.96 -9.09
CA THR A 217 19.23 3.94 -10.14
C THR A 217 18.26 2.77 -10.00
N THR A 218 17.80 2.47 -8.78
CA THR A 218 16.78 1.42 -8.54
C THR A 218 15.40 1.88 -9.02
N VAL A 219 15.02 3.13 -8.73
CA VAL A 219 13.69 3.66 -9.12
C VAL A 219 13.65 4.08 -10.59
N TYR A 220 14.77 4.57 -11.14
CA TYR A 220 14.88 5.08 -12.50
C TYR A 220 16.01 4.39 -13.29
N PRO A 221 15.95 3.06 -13.48
CA PRO A 221 17.05 2.27 -14.06
C PRO A 221 17.36 2.62 -15.52
N ASN A 222 16.45 3.29 -16.23
CA ASN A 222 16.62 3.70 -17.63
C ASN A 222 17.08 5.17 -17.77
N SER A 223 17.28 5.88 -16.67
CA SER A 223 17.77 7.27 -16.69
C SER A 223 19.29 7.30 -16.70
N SER A 224 19.87 7.78 -17.80
CA SER A 224 21.32 7.92 -17.94
C SER A 224 21.92 8.87 -16.90
N ASN A 225 21.16 9.88 -16.47
CA ASN A 225 21.54 10.82 -15.42
C ASN A 225 21.72 10.15 -14.05
N THR A 226 20.94 9.13 -13.71
CA THR A 226 21.09 8.42 -12.43
C THR A 226 22.37 7.59 -12.38
N TRP A 227 22.71 6.93 -13.49
CA TRP A 227 23.95 6.17 -13.61
C TRP A 227 25.18 7.07 -13.67
N ASP A 228 25.10 8.23 -14.33
CA ASP A 228 26.17 9.24 -14.34
C ASP A 228 26.43 9.77 -12.93
N SER A 229 25.37 10.06 -12.18
CA SER A 229 25.49 10.58 -10.82
C SER A 229 26.04 9.52 -9.85
N LEU A 230 25.63 8.26 -10.01
CA LEU A 230 26.23 7.14 -9.26
C LEU A 230 27.72 6.95 -9.61
N SER A 231 28.09 7.13 -10.89
CA SER A 231 29.50 7.13 -11.31
C SER A 231 30.29 8.22 -10.59
N ASP A 232 29.78 9.44 -10.53
CA ASP A 232 30.43 10.55 -9.82
C ASP A 232 30.60 10.27 -8.32
N GLY A 233 29.60 9.65 -7.70
CA GLY A 233 29.70 9.16 -6.32
C GLY A 233 30.86 8.19 -6.12
N TYR A 234 31.00 7.19 -6.99
CA TYR A 234 32.11 6.23 -6.92
C TYR A 234 33.46 6.87 -7.21
N LEU A 235 33.55 7.84 -8.12
CA LEU A 235 34.79 8.60 -8.35
C LEU A 235 35.20 9.40 -7.11
N ALA A 236 34.23 10.00 -6.40
CA ALA A 236 34.50 10.71 -5.15
C ALA A 236 34.99 9.76 -4.03
N ALA A 237 34.65 8.48 -4.10
CA ALA A 237 35.15 7.42 -3.21
C ALA A 237 36.46 6.76 -3.68
N ASP A 238 37.06 7.23 -4.78
CA ASP A 238 38.22 6.59 -5.45
C ASP A 238 37.94 5.13 -5.91
N ASP A 239 36.66 4.76 -6.05
CA ASP A 239 36.22 3.45 -6.53
C ASP A 239 36.12 3.44 -8.05
N ARG A 240 37.28 3.42 -8.70
CA ARG A 240 37.39 3.43 -10.16
C ARG A 240 36.66 2.26 -10.82
N GLU A 241 36.66 1.08 -10.20
CA GLU A 241 36.04 -0.11 -10.78
C GLU A 241 34.52 0.07 -10.92
N ASN A 242 33.85 0.52 -9.85
CA ASN A 242 32.41 0.73 -9.90
C ASN A 242 32.02 1.98 -10.69
N ALA A 243 32.86 3.03 -10.72
CA ALA A 243 32.66 4.18 -11.59
C ALA A 243 32.64 3.76 -13.08
N ILE A 244 33.63 2.96 -13.53
CA ILE A 244 33.69 2.46 -14.91
C ILE A 244 32.44 1.62 -15.26
N LYS A 245 31.96 0.77 -14.34
CA LYS A 245 30.73 -0.01 -14.54
C LYS A 245 29.52 0.92 -14.75
N CYS A 246 29.40 1.98 -13.95
CA CYS A 246 28.31 2.95 -14.07
C CYS A 246 28.39 3.73 -15.39
N MET A 247 29.58 4.21 -15.79
CA MET A 247 29.76 4.91 -17.09
C MET A 247 29.39 4.02 -18.28
N LYS A 248 29.75 2.73 -18.24
CA LYS A 248 29.30 1.77 -19.27
C LYS A 248 27.79 1.65 -19.28
N LYS A 249 27.17 1.62 -18.09
CA LYS A 249 25.71 1.57 -17.97
C LYS A 249 25.02 2.81 -18.51
N VAL A 250 25.58 4.00 -18.30
CA VAL A 250 25.14 5.25 -18.92
C VAL A 250 25.01 5.08 -20.43
N LEU A 251 26.06 4.61 -21.11
CA LEU A 251 26.08 4.46 -22.57
C LEU A 251 25.05 3.43 -23.07
N GLU A 252 24.76 2.39 -22.29
CA GLU A 252 23.71 1.42 -22.59
C GLU A 252 22.30 2.01 -22.46
N THR A 253 22.07 2.92 -21.50
CA THR A 253 20.74 3.44 -21.16
C THR A 253 20.27 4.63 -22.01
N ILE A 254 21.20 5.40 -22.60
CA ILE A 254 20.86 6.59 -23.41
C ILE A 254 19.77 6.35 -24.49
N PRO A 255 19.79 5.23 -25.25
CA PRO A 255 18.74 4.98 -26.25
C PRO A 255 17.33 4.85 -25.66
N ASP A 256 17.22 4.35 -24.42
CA ASP A 256 15.95 4.12 -23.71
C ASP A 256 15.60 5.25 -22.74
N ASP A 257 16.49 6.24 -22.58
CA ASP A 257 16.31 7.38 -21.68
C ASP A 257 15.32 8.40 -22.26
N THR A 258 14.09 8.27 -21.76
CA THR A 258 12.94 9.13 -22.07
C THR A 258 12.73 10.23 -21.05
N ILE A 259 13.49 10.22 -19.94
CA ILE A 259 13.36 11.18 -18.85
C ILE A 259 14.20 12.42 -19.15
N ASN A 260 15.42 12.21 -19.64
CA ASN A 260 16.36 13.28 -19.91
C ASN A 260 16.26 13.82 -21.35
N ASN A 261 16.41 15.13 -21.50
CA ASN A 261 16.44 15.76 -22.81
C ASN A 261 17.72 15.41 -23.59
N ASP A 262 17.68 15.55 -24.91
CA ASP A 262 18.78 15.15 -25.80
C ASP A 262 20.10 15.90 -25.51
N GLN A 263 20.00 17.15 -25.06
CA GLN A 263 21.18 17.94 -24.70
C GLN A 263 21.90 17.35 -23.48
N LEU A 264 21.15 17.02 -22.42
CA LEU A 264 21.71 16.42 -21.21
C LEU A 264 22.30 15.03 -21.51
N LYS A 265 21.58 14.21 -22.29
CA LYS A 265 22.06 12.89 -22.71
C LYS A 265 23.39 12.99 -23.48
N GLN A 266 23.52 13.96 -24.39
CA GLN A 266 24.74 14.18 -25.14
C GLN A 266 25.91 14.63 -24.23
N GLN A 267 25.66 15.53 -23.28
CA GLN A 267 26.69 15.97 -22.32
C GLN A 267 27.20 14.82 -21.44
N ILE A 268 26.28 14.02 -20.90
CA ILE A 268 26.59 12.85 -20.08
C ILE A 268 27.40 11.82 -20.91
N LYS A 269 26.98 11.59 -22.16
CA LYS A 269 27.68 10.68 -23.08
C LYS A 269 29.13 11.09 -23.29
N GLU A 270 29.36 12.34 -23.68
CA GLU A 270 30.70 12.87 -23.96
C GLU A 270 31.60 12.82 -22.71
N LYS A 271 31.03 13.13 -21.53
CA LYS A 271 31.72 13.00 -20.25
C LYS A 271 32.16 11.55 -19.99
N CYS A 272 31.24 10.60 -20.13
CA CYS A 272 31.52 9.17 -19.87
C CYS A 272 32.54 8.60 -20.86
N GLU A 273 32.41 8.87 -22.17
CA GLU A 273 33.36 8.39 -23.19
C GLU A 273 34.77 8.91 -22.93
N ARG A 274 34.90 10.20 -22.58
CA ARG A 274 36.18 10.80 -22.23
C ARG A 274 36.80 10.14 -20.99
N LEU A 275 36.05 10.05 -19.89
CA LEU A 275 36.55 9.48 -18.64
C LEU A 275 36.92 7.99 -18.80
N LEU A 276 36.12 7.21 -19.54
CA LEU A 276 36.45 5.82 -19.84
C LEU A 276 37.78 5.72 -20.61
N SER A 277 38.02 6.57 -21.61
CA SER A 277 39.29 6.56 -22.34
C SER A 277 40.50 6.90 -21.45
N GLU A 278 40.33 7.83 -20.51
CA GLU A 278 41.35 8.21 -19.53
C GLU A 278 41.58 7.10 -18.48
N MET A 279 40.56 6.28 -18.24
CA MET A 279 40.57 5.25 -17.20
C MET A 279 40.93 3.84 -17.68
N GLU A 280 40.79 3.56 -18.96
CA GLU A 280 41.14 2.26 -19.56
C GLU A 280 42.51 2.29 -20.28
N GLY A 281 43.07 3.48 -20.52
CA GLY A 281 44.43 3.69 -21.02
C GLY A 281 45.50 3.66 -19.92
#